data_AF-A0AAE1H7Q6-F1
#
_entry.id   AF-A0AAE1H7Q6-F1
#
_cell.length_a   1.000
_cell.length_b   1.000
_cell.length_c   1.000
_cell.angle_alpha   90.00
_cell.angle_beta   90.00
_cell.angle_gamma   90.00
#
_symmetry.space_group_name_H-M   'P 1'
#
loop_
_entity.id
_entity.type
_entity.pdbx_description
1 polymer ?
#
loop_
_entity_poly.entity_id
_entity_poly.type
_entity_poly.pdbx_seq_one_letter_code
_entity_poly.pdbx_strand_id
1 'polypeptide(L)'
;MGVKQSKLEKLALALQNSLRRDSGKGLQSEDIASLLLQISQRAATRIQAAWRGYWVRKRVFCYRLYVDWRGRCLHRGRLLMQEMLHQRELLEEEDRCKAESEAGKCCQLVLRKLHHLVSTKSTPGVFNSPRNPSVRAVEDGLRKLRFHSMPSTVPTNNGSADQVRALDWEATHSRKLSVQRALHLPETWKTRLRSLPSIST
;
A
#
# COMPACT_ATOMS: atom_id res chain seq x y z
N MET A 1 -68.93 -82.60 21.53
CA MET A 1 -69.15 -83.39 20.30
C MET A 1 -68.53 -82.64 19.13
N GLY A 2 -67.27 -82.95 18.77
CA GLY A 2 -66.56 -82.25 17.70
C GLY A 2 -66.98 -82.78 16.33
N VAL A 3 -67.62 -81.93 15.51
CA VAL A 3 -67.99 -82.27 14.14
C VAL A 3 -66.70 -82.40 13.32
N LYS A 4 -66.33 -83.63 12.97
CA LYS A 4 -65.18 -83.89 12.08
C LYS A 4 -65.57 -83.44 10.68
N GLN A 5 -65.09 -82.26 10.28
CA GLN A 5 -65.23 -81.75 8.91
C GLN A 5 -64.77 -82.80 7.88
N SER A 6 -65.57 -82.97 6.82
CA SER A 6 -65.26 -83.92 5.76
C SER A 6 -64.01 -83.48 4.99
N LYS A 7 -63.27 -84.44 4.41
CA LYS A 7 -62.05 -84.15 3.64
C LYS A 7 -62.34 -83.18 2.48
N LEU A 8 -63.56 -83.22 1.93
CA LEU A 8 -64.03 -82.33 0.85
C LEU A 8 -64.25 -80.90 1.35
N GLU A 9 -64.82 -80.71 2.54
CA GLU A 9 -65.04 -79.37 3.12
C GLU A 9 -63.73 -78.66 3.43
N LYS A 10 -62.72 -79.40 3.92
CA LYS A 10 -61.38 -78.86 4.16
C LYS A 10 -60.70 -78.42 2.87
N LEU A 11 -60.86 -79.19 1.79
CA LEU A 11 -60.34 -78.83 0.47
C LEU A 11 -61.09 -77.63 -0.14
N ALA A 12 -62.42 -77.57 0.01
CA ALA A 12 -63.22 -76.44 -0.45
C ALA A 12 -62.83 -75.14 0.27
N LEU A 13 -62.64 -75.18 1.59
CA LEU A 13 -62.15 -74.04 2.36
C LEU A 13 -60.72 -73.65 1.98
N ALA A 14 -59.84 -74.62 1.71
CA ALA A 14 -58.48 -74.34 1.25
C ALA A 14 -58.47 -73.66 -0.14
N LEU A 15 -59.30 -74.13 -1.06
CA LEU A 15 -59.49 -73.53 -2.39
C LEU A 15 -60.08 -72.12 -2.29
N GLN A 16 -61.12 -71.93 -1.47
CA GLN A 16 -61.74 -70.62 -1.25
C GLN A 16 -60.75 -69.63 -0.64
N ASN A 17 -59.94 -70.06 0.33
CA ASN A 17 -58.89 -69.23 0.92
C ASN A 17 -57.75 -68.95 -0.06
N SER A 18 -57.36 -69.91 -0.91
CA SER A 18 -56.35 -69.70 -1.94
C SER A 18 -56.82 -68.70 -2.99
N LEU A 19 -58.06 -68.84 -3.47
CA LEU A 19 -58.68 -67.91 -4.42
C LEU A 19 -58.81 -66.51 -3.81
N ARG A 20 -59.23 -66.39 -2.55
CA ARG A 20 -59.30 -65.07 -1.87
C ARG A 20 -57.93 -64.45 -1.66
N ARG A 21 -56.90 -65.27 -1.42
CA ARG A 21 -55.51 -64.84 -1.28
C ARG A 21 -54.92 -64.43 -2.63
N ASP A 22 -55.21 -65.15 -3.71
CA ASP A 22 -54.76 -64.81 -5.07
C ASP A 22 -55.49 -63.60 -5.66
N SER A 23 -56.79 -63.42 -5.39
CA SER A 23 -57.52 -62.18 -5.72
C SER A 23 -56.99 -60.96 -4.95
N GLY A 24 -56.36 -61.17 -3.79
CA GLY A 24 -55.67 -60.12 -3.03
C GLY A 24 -54.21 -59.86 -3.46
N LYS A 25 -53.63 -60.71 -4.32
CA LYS A 25 -52.25 -60.61 -4.84
C LYS A 25 -52.15 -59.90 -6.19
N GLY A 26 -53.27 -59.51 -6.82
CA GLY A 26 -53.21 -58.52 -7.88
C GLY A 26 -52.54 -57.27 -7.32
N LEU A 27 -51.49 -56.74 -7.99
CA LEU A 27 -50.87 -55.48 -7.60
C LEU A 27 -52.00 -54.49 -7.31
N GLN A 28 -52.14 -54.05 -6.06
CA GLN A 28 -53.22 -53.15 -5.70
C GLN A 28 -53.07 -51.90 -6.57
N SER A 29 -54.18 -51.30 -6.99
CA SER A 29 -54.13 -50.08 -7.83
C SER A 29 -53.25 -48.98 -7.20
N GLU A 30 -53.13 -49.00 -5.88
CA GLU A 30 -52.27 -48.13 -5.07
C GLU A 30 -50.78 -48.41 -5.24
N ASP A 31 -50.36 -49.69 -5.36
CA ASP A 31 -48.97 -50.08 -5.59
C ASP A 31 -48.48 -49.62 -6.96
N ILE A 32 -49.34 -49.76 -7.98
CA ILE A 32 -49.08 -49.30 -9.34
C ILE A 32 -48.97 -47.77 -9.37
N ALA A 33 -49.88 -47.06 -8.69
CA ALA A 33 -49.84 -45.61 -8.58
C ALA A 33 -48.57 -45.11 -7.87
N SER A 34 -48.16 -45.78 -6.79
CA SER A 34 -46.92 -45.49 -6.06
C SER A 34 -45.68 -45.66 -6.95
N LEU A 35 -45.61 -46.77 -7.70
CA LEU A 35 -44.51 -47.02 -8.64
C LEU A 35 -44.44 -45.96 -9.74
N LEU A 36 -45.58 -45.58 -10.32
CA LEU A 36 -45.66 -44.53 -11.35
C LEU A 36 -45.27 -43.16 -10.80
N LEU A 37 -45.65 -42.85 -9.56
CA LEU A 37 -45.25 -41.62 -8.89
C LEU A 37 -43.72 -41.56 -8.71
N GLN A 38 -43.10 -42.65 -8.25
CA GLN A 38 -41.65 -42.72 -8.09
C GLN A 38 -40.90 -42.57 -9.43
N ILE A 39 -41.38 -43.22 -10.48
CA ILE A 39 -40.81 -43.10 -11.83
C ILE A 39 -40.91 -41.64 -12.32
N SER A 40 -42.07 -41.02 -12.13
CA SER A 40 -42.33 -39.64 -12.53
C SER A 40 -41.47 -38.64 -11.76
N GLN A 41 -41.34 -38.81 -10.43
CA GLN A 41 -40.47 -37.99 -9.59
C GLN A 41 -39.01 -38.13 -10.00
N ARG A 42 -38.55 -39.34 -10.31
CA ARG A 42 -37.17 -39.59 -10.77
C ARG A 42 -36.92 -38.94 -12.13
N ALA A 43 -37.86 -39.05 -13.07
CA ALA A 43 -37.79 -38.39 -14.37
C ALA A 43 -37.79 -36.86 -14.23
N ALA A 44 -38.70 -36.32 -13.42
CA ALA A 44 -38.79 -34.88 -13.14
C ALA A 44 -37.47 -34.35 -12.54
N THR A 45 -36.88 -35.06 -11.58
CA THR A 45 -35.61 -34.65 -10.96
C THR A 45 -34.48 -34.56 -11.99
N ARG A 46 -34.40 -35.51 -12.92
CA ARG A 46 -33.39 -35.49 -13.99
C ARG A 46 -33.60 -34.32 -14.95
N ILE A 47 -34.84 -34.09 -15.38
CA ILE A 47 -35.19 -32.98 -16.27
C ILE A 47 -34.86 -31.64 -15.60
N GLN A 48 -35.26 -31.48 -14.34
CA GLN A 48 -35.02 -30.25 -13.59
C GLN A 48 -33.52 -30.02 -13.33
N ALA A 49 -32.74 -31.04 -12.99
CA ALA A 49 -31.29 -30.93 -12.81
C ALA A 49 -30.60 -30.51 -14.12
N ALA A 50 -30.98 -31.11 -15.25
CA ALA A 50 -30.47 -30.75 -16.57
C ALA A 50 -30.82 -29.30 -16.92
N TRP A 51 -32.06 -28.87 -16.68
CA TRP A 51 -32.51 -27.51 -16.91
C TRP A 51 -31.75 -26.49 -16.06
N ARG A 52 -31.62 -26.73 -14.75
CA ARG A 52 -30.87 -25.84 -13.85
C ARG A 52 -29.41 -25.72 -14.29
N GLY A 53 -28.78 -26.82 -14.68
CA GLY A 53 -27.41 -26.82 -15.23
C GLY A 53 -27.30 -26.02 -16.53
N TYR A 54 -28.24 -26.21 -17.46
CA TYR A 54 -28.30 -25.43 -18.71
C TYR A 54 -28.47 -23.93 -18.43
N TRP A 55 -29.43 -23.57 -17.57
CA TRP A 55 -29.77 -22.19 -17.26
C TRP A 55 -28.59 -21.44 -16.63
N VAL A 56 -27.89 -22.06 -15.67
CA VAL A 56 -26.68 -21.46 -15.06
C VAL A 56 -25.59 -21.20 -16.09
N ARG A 57 -25.27 -22.19 -16.94
CA ARG A 57 -24.23 -22.07 -17.97
C ARG A 57 -24.57 -21.06 -19.07
N LYS A 58 -25.85 -20.81 -19.34
CA LYS A 58 -26.29 -19.87 -20.38
C LYS A 58 -26.59 -18.46 -19.85
N ARG A 59 -27.12 -18.33 -18.63
CA ARG A 59 -27.68 -17.06 -18.14
C ARG A 59 -27.01 -16.49 -16.90
N VAL A 60 -26.36 -17.31 -16.08
CA VAL A 60 -25.76 -16.83 -14.81
C VAL A 60 -24.26 -16.61 -14.95
N PHE A 61 -23.56 -17.56 -15.57
CA PHE A 61 -22.10 -17.55 -15.58
C PHE A 61 -21.54 -17.85 -16.98
N CYS A 62 -20.81 -16.88 -17.52
CA CYS A 62 -20.01 -17.06 -18.72
C CYS A 62 -18.54 -17.28 -18.34
N TYR A 63 -18.09 -18.53 -18.40
CA TYR A 63 -16.73 -18.92 -18.03
C TYR A 63 -15.66 -18.10 -18.77
N ARG A 64 -15.88 -17.79 -20.05
CA ARG A 64 -14.96 -16.96 -20.85
C ARG A 64 -14.79 -15.57 -20.24
N LEU A 65 -15.88 -14.89 -19.90
CA LEU A 65 -15.83 -13.55 -19.28
C LEU A 65 -15.13 -13.58 -17.92
N TYR A 66 -15.31 -14.66 -17.15
CA TYR A 66 -14.62 -14.85 -15.88
C TYR A 66 -13.11 -15.01 -16.06
N VAL A 67 -12.68 -15.85 -17.00
CA VAL A 67 -11.24 -16.02 -17.32
C VAL A 67 -10.64 -14.70 -17.77
N ASP A 68 -11.32 -13.96 -18.65
CA ASP A 68 -10.88 -12.65 -19.13
C ASP A 68 -10.80 -11.63 -17.98
N TRP A 69 -11.82 -11.57 -17.12
CA TRP A 69 -11.85 -10.70 -15.95
C TRP A 69 -10.70 -11.00 -14.99
N ARG A 70 -10.49 -12.28 -14.66
CA ARG A 70 -9.39 -12.72 -13.80
C ARG A 70 -8.03 -12.34 -14.41
N GLY A 71 -7.86 -12.52 -15.72
CA GLY A 71 -6.67 -12.09 -16.45
C GLY A 71 -6.43 -10.58 -16.32
N ARG A 72 -7.46 -9.75 -16.54
CA ARG A 72 -7.38 -8.30 -16.37
C ARG A 72 -7.04 -7.89 -14.94
N CYS A 73 -7.66 -8.52 -13.93
CA CYS A 73 -7.36 -8.25 -12.52
C CYS A 73 -5.88 -8.55 -12.20
N LEU A 74 -5.37 -9.71 -12.63
CA LEU A 74 -3.97 -10.07 -12.41
C LEU A 74 -3.00 -9.13 -13.13
N HIS A 75 -3.32 -8.76 -14.38
CA HIS A 75 -2.50 -7.81 -15.13
C HIS A 75 -2.47 -6.43 -14.47
N ARG A 76 -3.62 -5.90 -14.05
CA ARG A 76 -3.71 -4.62 -13.33
C ARG A 76 -2.96 -4.67 -12.00
N GLY A 77 -3.06 -5.77 -11.27
CA GLY A 77 -2.29 -5.98 -10.04
C GLY A 77 -0.78 -5.92 -10.29
N ARG A 78 -0.29 -6.59 -11.34
CA ARG A 78 1.14 -6.54 -11.70
C ARG A 78 1.61 -5.13 -12.05
N LEU A 79 0.84 -4.40 -12.85
CA LEU A 79 1.17 -3.00 -13.21
C LEU A 79 1.20 -2.11 -11.97
N LEU A 80 0.22 -2.26 -11.06
CA LEU A 80 0.19 -1.50 -9.82
C LEU A 80 1.41 -1.80 -8.95
N MET A 81 1.82 -3.06 -8.81
CA MET A 81 3.03 -3.40 -8.06
C MET A 81 4.29 -2.79 -8.68
N GLN A 82 4.42 -2.80 -10.02
CA GLN A 82 5.55 -2.16 -10.69
C GLN A 82 5.59 -0.65 -10.44
N GLU A 83 4.44 0.03 -10.53
CA GLU A 83 4.33 1.45 -10.24
C GLU A 83 4.72 1.75 -8.78
N MET A 84 4.21 0.97 -7.82
CA MET A 84 4.53 1.17 -6.40
C MET A 84 6.03 0.97 -6.11
N LEU A 85 6.67 0.00 -6.76
CA LEU A 85 8.11 -0.21 -6.63
C LEU A 85 8.90 0.97 -7.21
N HIS A 86 8.51 1.47 -8.38
CA HIS A 86 9.14 2.63 -8.99
C HIS A 86 8.99 3.90 -8.14
N GLN A 87 7.78 4.14 -7.61
CA GLN A 87 7.54 5.26 -6.69
C GLN A 87 8.39 5.16 -5.42
N ARG A 88 8.57 3.95 -4.88
CA ARG A 88 9.46 3.74 -3.73
C ARG A 88 10.91 4.10 -4.06
N GLU A 89 11.43 3.65 -5.20
CA GLU A 89 12.78 3.98 -5.65
C GLU A 89 12.98 5.50 -5.81
N LEU A 90 11.99 6.19 -6.38
CA LEU A 90 12.03 7.64 -6.52
C LEU A 90 12.06 8.36 -5.16
N LEU A 91 11.26 7.91 -4.20
CA LEU A 91 11.25 8.48 -2.85
C LEU A 91 12.58 8.24 -2.12
N GLU A 92 13.13 7.03 -2.23
CA GLU A 92 14.45 6.70 -1.64
C GLU A 92 15.57 7.57 -2.24
N GLU A 93 15.52 7.82 -3.55
CA GLU A 93 16.46 8.72 -4.23
C GLU A 93 16.28 10.18 -3.80
N GLU A 94 15.03 10.64 -3.68
CA GLU A 94 14.72 12.00 -3.24
C GLU A 94 15.20 12.24 -1.80
N ASP A 95 14.99 11.27 -0.91
CA ASP A 95 15.45 11.32 0.48
C ASP A 95 16.99 11.31 0.56
N ARG A 96 17.67 10.52 -0.28
CA ARG A 96 19.13 10.56 -0.41
C ARG A 96 19.61 11.94 -0.88
N CYS A 97 19.01 12.49 -1.93
CA CYS A 97 19.34 13.83 -2.43
C CYS A 97 19.12 14.92 -1.37
N LYS A 98 18.03 14.82 -0.60
CA LYS A 98 17.74 15.74 0.52
C LYS A 98 18.79 15.63 1.61
N ALA A 99 19.15 14.41 2.02
CA ALA A 99 20.16 14.15 3.03
C ALA A 99 21.54 14.68 2.58
N GLU A 100 21.95 14.46 1.34
CA GLU A 100 23.19 15.00 0.77
C GLU A 100 23.17 16.54 0.72
N SER A 101 22.05 17.14 0.32
CA SER A 101 21.88 18.59 0.31
C SER A 101 21.99 19.19 1.72
N GLU A 102 21.36 18.56 2.70
CA GLU A 102 21.43 18.99 4.10
C GLU A 102 22.83 18.81 4.69
N ALA A 103 23.47 17.67 4.43
CA ALA A 103 24.88 17.44 4.78
C ALA A 103 25.78 18.51 4.15
N GLY A 104 25.57 18.84 2.87
CA GLY A 104 26.29 19.90 2.18
C GLY A 104 26.12 21.28 2.83
N LYS A 105 24.90 21.63 3.25
CA LYS A 105 24.63 22.87 4.02
C LYS A 105 25.35 22.88 5.36
N CYS A 106 25.30 21.77 6.10
CA CYS A 106 26.02 21.61 7.37
C CYS A 106 27.54 21.75 7.19
N CYS A 107 28.11 21.10 6.17
CA CYS A 107 29.52 21.22 5.81
C CYS A 107 29.89 22.68 5.50
N GLN A 108 29.08 23.40 4.72
CA GLN A 108 29.32 24.81 4.42
C GLN A 108 29.32 25.68 5.68
N LEU A 109 28.40 25.43 6.63
CA LEU A 109 28.37 26.17 7.90
C LEU A 109 29.65 25.93 8.72
N VAL A 110 30.12 24.69 8.80
CA VAL A 110 31.38 24.34 9.49
C VAL A 110 32.57 25.01 8.80
N LEU A 111 32.69 24.92 7.47
CA LEU A 111 33.77 25.56 6.72
C LEU A 111 33.80 27.09 6.93
N ARG A 112 32.64 27.75 6.98
CA ARG A 112 32.56 29.20 7.28
C ARG A 112 33.05 29.53 8.69
N LYS A 113 32.83 28.67 9.68
CA LYS A 113 33.38 28.87 11.04
C LYS A 113 34.90 28.65 11.08
N LEU A 114 35.39 27.70 10.30
CA LEU A 114 36.81 27.30 10.26
C LEU A 114 37.65 28.10 9.24
N HIS A 115 37.10 29.15 8.63
CA HIS A 115 37.75 29.87 7.54
C HIS A 115 39.16 30.41 7.82
N HIS A 116 39.41 30.79 9.07
CA HIS A 116 40.69 31.31 9.52
C HIS A 116 41.81 30.26 9.53
N LEU A 117 41.48 28.97 9.37
CA LEU A 117 42.44 27.87 9.34
C LEU A 117 43.01 27.59 7.93
N VAL A 118 42.56 28.33 6.92
CA VAL A 118 43.03 28.20 5.53
C VAL A 118 44.49 28.67 5.40
N SER A 119 45.24 28.05 4.50
CA SER A 119 46.62 28.48 4.20
C SER A 119 46.66 29.92 3.69
N THR A 120 47.60 30.69 4.22
CA THR A 120 47.96 32.01 3.74
C THR A 120 49.33 31.98 3.06
N LYS A 121 49.75 33.10 2.47
CA LYS A 121 51.08 33.21 1.85
C LYS A 121 52.22 33.02 2.86
N SER A 122 52.00 33.41 4.11
CA SER A 122 53.03 33.41 5.16
C SER A 122 52.95 32.20 6.08
N THR A 123 51.75 31.61 6.25
CA THR A 123 51.51 30.51 7.19
C THR A 123 50.72 29.40 6.50
N PRO A 124 51.21 28.14 6.50
CA PRO A 124 50.45 27.01 5.99
C PRO A 124 49.23 26.75 6.88
N GLY A 125 48.11 26.41 6.25
CA GLY A 125 46.84 26.11 6.93
C GLY A 125 46.88 24.75 7.60
N VAL A 126 46.05 24.57 8.62
CA VAL A 126 46.00 23.34 9.44
C VAL A 126 45.68 22.12 8.58
N PHE A 127 44.89 22.31 7.52
CA PHE A 127 44.43 21.24 6.65
C PHE A 127 45.30 21.02 5.40
N ASN A 128 46.38 21.79 5.22
CA ASN A 128 47.32 21.67 4.11
C ASN A 128 48.42 20.63 4.39
N SER A 129 48.01 19.40 4.75
CA SER A 129 48.93 18.30 5.04
C SER A 129 49.19 17.45 3.80
N PRO A 130 50.44 17.30 3.34
CA PRO A 130 50.78 16.47 2.17
C PRO A 130 50.50 14.97 2.37
N ARG A 131 50.47 14.51 3.63
CA ARG A 131 50.33 13.08 3.97
C ARG A 131 48.87 12.62 4.04
N ASN A 132 47.91 13.54 4.06
CA ASN A 132 46.50 13.18 4.21
C ASN A 132 45.61 13.88 3.16
N PRO A 133 45.31 13.20 2.04
CA PRO A 133 44.49 13.74 0.96
C PRO A 133 43.06 14.07 1.38
N SER A 134 42.47 13.32 2.32
CA SER A 134 41.09 13.56 2.77
C SER A 134 40.99 14.86 3.57
N VAL A 135 42.01 15.16 4.36
CA VAL A 135 42.11 16.42 5.11
C VAL A 135 42.36 17.59 4.15
N ARG A 136 43.13 17.39 3.09
CA ARG A 136 43.35 18.40 2.04
C ARG A 136 42.06 18.79 1.29
N ALA A 137 41.08 17.89 1.18
CA ALA A 137 39.78 18.23 0.61
C ALA A 137 39.03 19.33 1.42
N VAL A 138 39.26 19.38 2.74
CA VAL A 138 38.73 20.44 3.60
C VAL A 138 39.37 21.78 3.25
N GLU A 139 40.70 21.80 3.08
CA GLU A 139 41.45 22.98 2.65
C GLU A 139 40.95 23.52 1.29
N ASP A 140 40.67 22.63 0.33
CA ASP A 140 40.11 23.02 -0.98
C ASP A 140 38.69 23.58 -0.84
N GLY A 141 37.89 23.04 0.09
CA GLY A 141 36.59 23.59 0.46
C GLY A 141 36.69 24.99 1.08
N LEU A 142 37.65 25.20 1.99
CA LEU A 142 37.92 26.49 2.61
C LEU A 142 38.37 27.54 1.58
N ARG A 143 39.22 27.19 0.61
CA ARG A 143 39.66 28.10 -0.47
C ARG A 143 38.52 28.51 -1.41
N LYS A 144 37.55 27.62 -1.64
CA LYS A 144 36.38 27.90 -2.50
C LYS A 144 35.39 28.86 -1.84
N LEU A 145 35.41 28.99 -0.52
CA LEU A 145 34.55 29.97 0.16
C LEU A 145 34.98 31.38 -0.24
N ARG A 146 34.06 32.14 -0.83
CA ARG A 146 34.26 33.57 -1.06
C ARG A 146 34.09 34.32 0.26
N PHE A 147 35.20 34.55 0.94
CA PHE A 147 35.24 35.56 1.99
C PHE A 147 35.12 36.92 1.30
N HIS A 148 34.18 37.73 1.74
CA HIS A 148 34.24 39.15 1.43
C HIS A 148 35.54 39.61 2.07
N SER A 149 36.54 39.92 1.23
CA SER A 149 37.74 40.58 1.71
C SER A 149 37.27 41.82 2.43
N MET A 150 37.65 41.97 3.71
CA MET A 150 37.56 43.28 4.37
C MET A 150 38.16 44.30 3.41
N PRO A 151 37.50 45.44 3.15
CA PRO A 151 38.02 46.44 2.23
C PRO A 151 39.41 46.83 2.70
N SER A 152 40.43 46.32 1.99
CA SER A 152 41.84 46.45 2.34
C SER A 152 42.36 47.78 1.82
N THR A 153 41.67 48.86 2.16
CA THR A 153 42.14 50.23 2.06
C THR A 153 41.27 51.01 3.03
N VAL A 154 41.73 51.16 4.27
CA VAL A 154 41.28 52.29 5.08
C VAL A 154 42.04 53.48 4.49
N PRO A 155 41.40 54.42 3.78
CA PRO A 155 42.05 55.70 3.53
C PRO A 155 42.18 56.34 4.91
N THR A 156 43.41 56.65 5.32
CA THR A 156 43.68 57.64 6.36
C THR A 156 43.13 58.97 5.87
N ASN A 157 41.83 59.19 6.05
CA ASN A 157 41.26 60.52 6.01
C ASN A 157 40.36 60.69 7.22
N ASN A 158 40.69 61.68 8.02
CA ASN A 158 40.05 62.00 9.28
C ASN A 158 38.64 62.50 8.99
N GLY A 159 37.65 61.62 9.09
CA GLY A 159 36.24 61.97 9.02
C GLY A 159 35.37 60.77 8.63
N SER A 160 34.45 60.39 9.54
CA SER A 160 33.38 59.41 9.30
C SER A 160 33.72 57.91 9.43
N ALA A 161 34.34 57.51 10.55
CA ALA A 161 34.42 56.11 10.95
C ALA A 161 33.05 55.51 11.37
N ASP A 162 32.06 56.36 11.68
CA ASP A 162 30.75 55.95 12.19
C ASP A 162 29.75 55.58 11.08
N GLN A 163 29.84 56.16 9.88
CA GLN A 163 28.91 55.85 8.78
C GLN A 163 29.20 54.51 8.11
N VAL A 164 30.46 54.09 8.02
CA VAL A 164 30.83 52.80 7.40
C VAL A 164 30.47 51.64 8.33
N ARG A 165 30.55 51.83 9.66
CA ARG A 165 30.13 50.84 10.65
C ARG A 165 28.61 50.66 10.71
N ALA A 166 27.84 51.72 10.44
CA ALA A 166 26.38 51.68 10.43
C ALA A 166 25.83 50.83 9.26
N LEU A 167 26.42 50.93 8.07
CA LEU A 167 25.97 50.19 6.88
C LEU A 167 26.18 48.66 7.00
N ASP A 168 27.26 48.24 7.68
CA ASP A 168 27.58 46.81 7.85
C ASP A 168 26.77 46.16 9.00
N TRP A 169 26.40 46.95 10.01
CA TRP A 169 25.45 46.56 11.08
C TRP A 169 24.03 46.35 10.54
N GLU A 170 23.56 47.20 9.62
CA GLU A 170 22.25 47.08 9.00
C GLU A 170 22.17 45.86 8.05
N ALA A 171 23.23 45.58 7.28
CA ALA A 171 23.28 44.43 6.38
C ALA A 171 23.25 43.08 7.14
N THR A 172 23.89 43.02 8.31
CA THR A 172 23.87 41.83 9.18
C THR A 172 22.55 41.69 9.97
N HIS A 173 21.89 42.79 10.34
CA HIS A 173 20.54 42.77 10.94
C HIS A 173 19.43 42.41 9.95
N SER A 174 19.54 42.86 8.71
CA SER A 174 18.56 42.57 7.66
C SER A 174 18.49 41.07 7.31
N ARG A 175 19.64 40.36 7.39
CA ARG A 175 19.68 38.88 7.26
C ARG A 175 19.06 38.16 8.46
N LYS A 176 19.29 38.61 9.70
CA LYS A 176 18.63 38.04 10.89
C LYS A 176 17.11 38.23 10.86
N LEU A 177 16.62 39.38 10.40
CA LEU A 177 15.19 39.66 10.22
C LEU A 177 14.57 38.80 9.12
N SER A 178 15.31 38.46 8.06
CA SER A 178 14.82 37.54 7.01
C SER A 178 14.70 36.09 7.51
N VAL A 179 15.62 35.63 8.36
CA VAL A 179 15.56 34.29 8.99
C VAL A 179 14.46 34.24 10.04
N GLN A 180 14.25 35.31 10.82
CA GLN A 180 13.11 35.40 11.73
C GLN A 180 11.78 35.43 10.98
N ARG A 181 11.66 36.16 9.85
CA ARG A 181 10.45 36.11 9.00
C ARG A 181 10.22 34.74 8.36
N ALA A 182 11.28 34.00 8.02
CA ALA A 182 11.17 32.64 7.48
C ALA A 182 10.76 31.60 8.54
N LEU A 183 10.98 31.88 9.82
CA LEU A 183 10.54 31.04 10.96
C LEU A 183 9.15 31.41 11.49
N HIS A 184 8.58 32.54 11.06
CA HIS A 184 7.17 32.82 11.27
C HIS A 184 6.33 32.02 10.27
N LEU A 185 5.99 30.77 10.66
CA LEU A 185 4.90 30.04 10.01
C LEU A 185 3.67 30.96 9.90
N PRO A 186 3.01 31.04 8.71
CA PRO A 186 1.76 31.76 8.56
C PRO A 186 0.79 31.37 9.66
N GLU A 187 0.00 32.31 10.21
CA GLU A 187 -0.93 32.00 11.32
C GLU A 187 -1.90 30.86 10.99
N THR A 188 -2.18 30.66 9.70
CA THR A 188 -2.98 29.54 9.17
C THR A 188 -2.38 28.17 9.46
N TRP A 189 -1.06 28.05 9.61
CA TRP A 189 -0.38 26.80 9.95
C TRP A 189 -0.37 26.54 11.46
N LYS A 190 -0.32 27.60 12.28
CA LYS A 190 -0.43 27.50 13.75
C LYS A 190 -1.84 27.12 14.21
N THR A 191 -2.88 27.45 13.43
CA THR A 191 -4.25 26.97 13.67
C THR A 191 -4.40 25.48 13.29
N ARG A 192 -3.69 25.04 12.25
CA ARG A 192 -3.71 23.64 11.78
C ARG A 192 -3.00 22.68 12.73
N LEU A 193 -1.91 23.11 13.36
CA LEU A 193 -1.20 22.31 14.37
C LEU A 193 -1.96 22.20 15.70
N ARG A 194 -2.80 23.19 16.04
CA ARG A 194 -3.65 23.17 17.26
C ARG A 194 -4.93 22.33 17.12
N SER A 195 -5.32 21.99 15.89
CA SER A 195 -6.53 21.18 15.62
C SER A 195 -6.23 19.70 15.42
N LEU A 196 -4.97 19.27 15.55
CA LEU A 196 -4.62 17.86 15.55
C LEU A 196 -5.00 17.24 16.91
N PRO A 197 -5.79 16.15 16.94
CA PRO A 197 -6.10 15.47 18.19
C PRO A 197 -4.79 14.94 18.80
N SER A 198 -4.61 15.20 20.09
CA SER A 198 -3.50 14.67 20.87
C SER A 198 -3.52 13.15 20.79
N ILE A 199 -2.51 12.56 20.15
CA ILE A 199 -2.30 11.11 20.18
C ILE A 199 -1.85 10.80 21.60
N SER A 200 -2.77 10.29 22.42
CA SER A 200 -2.45 9.71 23.72
C SER A 200 -1.79 8.36 23.49
N THR A 201 -0.48 8.28 23.72
CA THR A 201 0.21 7.03 24.03
C THR A 201 -0.09 6.58 25.44
#